data_AF-A0A1Y6MEK4-F1
#
_entry.id   AF-A0A1Y6MEK4-F1
#
_cell.length_a   1.000
_cell.length_b   1.000
_cell.length_c   1.000
_cell.angle_alpha   90.00
_cell.angle_beta   90.00
_cell.angle_gamma   90.00
#
_symmetry.space_group_name_H-M   'P 1'
#
loop_
_entity.id
_entity.type
_entity.pdbx_description
1 polymer ?
#
loop_
_entity_poly.entity_id
_entity_poly.type
_entity_poly.pdbx_seq_one_letter_code
_entity_poly.pdbx_strand_id
1 'polypeptide(L)'
;MVTNKVLDEILRSQGPFDESLHSFLLRIIWNYDPTIKPIGVIKKSGGFVYSPFCHKNIEHLFRSYPDHVLLEIIDINETINGEKNSIFDCPANYTYRIKDTFFPNKNKNEKRLIYKDIKYCLACINESIKSFGYGYFRSFWEIDNKCLIHHSPLKKIPIINITKTIKSIKMIMKGIEPKGAIEVKIQKKEYKTPVNPDDCLNEKYLFPIKFADCLMHPFAIWIIKNKDKFKSNNLKTLAFKAIAEYIDCDNRSNITNDMLIKKRFTYFHLLCSSEEPNMLSDFYLNHVDFLELYLGPREEGVIKEIYSKSKEHKCSTCNLQHCTIKNGTTHKPLSRKKINSDFLFNSSYTLNRIAMQGRAIKILGSEPWTPIDVCIESKI
;
A
#
# COMPACT_ATOMS: atom_id res chain seq x y z
N MET A 1 19.24 2.07 21.52
CA MET A 1 19.79 1.02 20.64
C MET A 1 19.02 -0.26 20.89
N VAL A 2 18.38 -0.84 19.88
CA VAL A 2 17.75 -2.17 19.99
C VAL A 2 18.88 -3.18 19.79
N THR A 3 19.16 -4.03 20.77
CA THR A 3 20.16 -5.11 20.61
C THR A 3 19.60 -6.18 19.67
N ASN A 4 20.47 -6.93 18.97
CA ASN A 4 20.02 -8.03 18.09
C ASN A 4 19.05 -8.98 18.81
N LYS A 5 19.29 -9.26 20.11
CA LYS A 5 18.41 -10.11 20.92
C LYS A 5 16.98 -9.58 21.05
N VAL A 6 16.82 -8.27 21.29
CA VAL A 6 15.49 -7.64 21.39
C VAL A 6 14.78 -7.66 20.04
N LEU A 7 15.52 -7.41 18.94
CA LEU A 7 14.95 -7.50 17.59
C LEU A 7 14.51 -8.94 17.26
N ASP A 8 15.31 -9.93 17.63
CA ASP A 8 14.99 -11.34 17.42
C ASP A 8 13.71 -11.77 18.18
N GLU A 9 13.53 -11.27 19.40
CA GLU A 9 12.33 -11.50 20.22
C GLU A 9 11.09 -10.85 19.59
N ILE A 10 11.21 -9.60 19.12
CA ILE A 10 10.14 -8.90 18.38
C ILE A 10 9.76 -9.67 17.12
N LEU A 11 10.73 -10.10 16.32
CA LEU A 11 10.46 -10.86 15.08
C LEU A 11 9.82 -12.22 15.36
N ARG A 12 10.16 -12.87 16.47
CA ARG A 12 9.48 -14.10 16.90
C ARG A 12 8.04 -13.84 17.35
N SER A 13 7.80 -12.75 18.07
CA SER A 13 6.45 -12.40 18.55
C SER A 13 5.48 -12.03 17.43
N GLN A 14 5.98 -11.66 16.25
CA GLN A 14 5.15 -11.44 15.06
C GLN A 14 4.64 -12.74 14.43
N GLY A 15 5.15 -13.91 14.80
CA GLY A 15 4.64 -15.17 14.25
C GLY A 15 3.22 -15.48 14.74
N PRO A 16 2.30 -16.01 13.90
CA PRO A 16 2.46 -16.31 12.47
C PRO A 16 2.04 -15.15 11.54
N PHE A 17 1.82 -13.95 12.07
CA PHE A 17 1.41 -12.76 11.30
C PHE A 17 2.47 -12.27 10.31
N ASP A 18 3.68 -12.83 10.31
CA ASP A 18 4.74 -12.57 9.35
C ASP A 18 4.82 -13.61 8.21
N GLU A 19 3.79 -14.44 8.02
CA GLU A 19 3.69 -15.41 6.93
C GLU A 19 3.61 -14.74 5.54
N SER A 20 4.44 -15.15 4.57
CA SER A 20 4.40 -14.59 3.22
C SER A 20 3.10 -14.92 2.48
N LEU A 21 2.68 -14.07 1.54
CA LEU A 21 1.49 -14.29 0.71
C LEU A 21 1.54 -15.65 0.00
N HIS A 22 2.70 -16.08 -0.51
CA HIS A 22 2.85 -17.41 -1.12
C HIS A 22 2.64 -18.53 -0.11
N SER A 23 3.22 -18.43 1.09
CA SER A 23 3.04 -19.43 2.14
C SER A 23 1.59 -19.53 2.56
N PHE A 24 0.93 -18.38 2.79
CA PHE A 24 -0.49 -18.32 3.15
C PHE A 24 -1.36 -19.03 2.10
N LEU A 25 -1.19 -18.69 0.82
CA LEU A 25 -1.92 -19.32 -0.27
C LEU A 25 -1.67 -20.84 -0.30
N LEU A 26 -0.42 -21.28 -0.21
CA LEU A 26 -0.08 -22.72 -0.20
C LEU A 26 -0.69 -23.46 0.99
N ARG A 27 -0.65 -22.85 2.18
CA ARG A 27 -1.21 -23.44 3.40
C ARG A 27 -2.72 -23.62 3.28
N ILE A 28 -3.44 -22.60 2.81
CA ILE A 28 -4.89 -22.71 2.59
C ILE A 28 -5.22 -23.77 1.54
N ILE A 29 -4.50 -23.77 0.41
CA ILE A 29 -4.71 -24.75 -0.68
C ILE A 29 -4.50 -26.18 -0.20
N TRP A 30 -3.37 -26.45 0.45
CA TRP A 30 -3.02 -27.82 0.84
C TRP A 30 -3.71 -28.29 2.12
N ASN A 31 -4.23 -27.38 2.94
CA ASN A 31 -5.13 -27.73 4.03
C ASN A 31 -6.52 -28.15 3.50
N TYR A 32 -6.99 -27.53 2.42
CA TYR A 32 -8.22 -27.95 1.74
C TYR A 32 -8.05 -29.28 1.00
N ASP A 33 -7.01 -29.39 0.16
CA ASP A 33 -6.65 -30.65 -0.51
C ASP A 33 -5.14 -30.69 -0.79
N PRO A 34 -4.39 -31.61 -0.15
CA PRO A 34 -2.95 -31.71 -0.32
C PRO A 34 -2.54 -32.17 -1.72
N THR A 35 -3.44 -32.72 -2.54
CA THR A 35 -3.15 -33.20 -3.90
C THR A 35 -3.26 -32.10 -4.95
N ILE A 36 -3.95 -30.99 -4.63
CA ILE A 36 -4.11 -29.88 -5.56
C ILE A 36 -2.77 -29.24 -5.90
N LYS A 37 -2.57 -29.05 -7.21
CA LYS A 37 -1.44 -28.29 -7.73
C LYS A 37 -1.70 -26.79 -7.52
N PRO A 38 -0.79 -26.05 -6.86
CA PRO A 38 -1.00 -24.64 -6.55
C PRO A 38 -0.73 -23.73 -7.77
N ILE A 39 -1.64 -23.79 -8.74
CA ILE A 39 -1.64 -22.94 -9.94
C ILE A 39 -1.72 -21.47 -9.51
N GLY A 40 -0.87 -20.63 -10.10
CA GLY A 40 -0.82 -19.20 -9.77
C GLY A 40 0.09 -18.84 -8.60
N VAL A 41 0.59 -19.83 -7.84
CA VAL A 41 1.54 -19.62 -6.72
C VAL A 41 2.94 -20.12 -7.04
N ILE A 42 3.05 -21.28 -7.70
CA ILE A 42 4.32 -21.88 -8.12
C ILE A 42 4.41 -21.93 -9.65
N LYS A 43 5.57 -21.52 -10.18
CA LYS A 43 5.87 -21.56 -11.62
C LYS A 43 6.03 -22.97 -12.15
N LYS A 44 5.67 -23.19 -13.43
CA LYS A 44 5.94 -24.49 -14.11
C LYS A 44 7.43 -24.85 -14.10
N SER A 45 8.30 -23.84 -14.27
CA SER A 45 9.76 -23.95 -14.24
C SER A 45 10.35 -24.05 -12.82
N GLY A 46 9.54 -23.96 -11.77
CA GLY A 46 9.99 -23.80 -10.39
C GLY A 46 10.06 -22.35 -9.95
N GLY A 47 10.19 -22.15 -8.63
CA GLY A 47 10.14 -20.83 -8.00
C GLY A 47 8.72 -20.34 -7.74
N PHE A 48 8.61 -19.25 -6.99
CA PHE A 48 7.36 -18.55 -6.72
C PHE A 48 6.97 -17.63 -7.87
N VAL A 49 5.67 -17.53 -8.14
CA VAL A 49 5.11 -16.55 -9.08
C VAL A 49 5.31 -15.15 -8.53
N TYR A 50 5.80 -14.19 -9.34
CA TYR A 50 6.10 -12.84 -8.84
C TYR A 50 4.88 -12.14 -8.21
N SER A 51 3.73 -12.20 -8.89
CA SER A 51 2.44 -11.71 -8.41
C SER A 51 1.50 -12.92 -8.27
N PRO A 52 1.49 -13.59 -7.11
CA PRO A 52 0.74 -14.82 -6.95
C PRO A 52 -0.77 -14.55 -6.98
N PHE A 53 -1.53 -15.54 -7.41
CA PHE A 53 -2.98 -15.52 -7.38
C PHE A 53 -3.55 -16.89 -7.03
N CYS A 54 -4.73 -16.87 -6.44
CA CYS A 54 -5.59 -17.98 -6.14
C CYS A 54 -6.36 -18.41 -7.40
N HIS A 55 -6.30 -19.69 -7.77
CA HIS A 55 -7.06 -20.20 -8.90
C HIS A 55 -8.57 -20.20 -8.61
N LYS A 56 -9.42 -19.94 -9.62
CA LYS A 56 -10.87 -19.79 -9.45
C LYS A 56 -11.54 -20.92 -8.64
N ASN A 57 -11.11 -22.16 -8.83
CA ASN A 57 -11.68 -23.34 -8.14
C ASN A 57 -11.56 -23.31 -6.60
N ILE A 58 -10.63 -22.52 -6.05
CA ILE A 58 -10.34 -22.42 -4.62
C ILE A 58 -10.63 -21.01 -4.06
N GLU A 59 -11.15 -20.09 -4.88
CA GLU A 59 -11.46 -18.71 -4.46
C GLU A 59 -12.48 -18.65 -3.32
N HIS A 60 -13.38 -19.66 -3.27
CA HIS A 60 -14.42 -19.77 -2.25
C HIS A 60 -13.84 -19.87 -0.83
N LEU A 61 -12.62 -20.40 -0.67
CA LEU A 61 -11.92 -20.49 0.61
C LEU A 61 -11.55 -19.12 1.20
N PHE A 62 -11.50 -18.08 0.36
CA PHE A 62 -11.11 -16.72 0.75
C PHE A 62 -12.33 -15.83 1.04
N ARG A 63 -13.55 -16.31 0.78
CA ARG A 63 -14.78 -15.51 0.97
C ARG A 63 -15.02 -15.15 2.43
N SER A 64 -14.65 -16.03 3.37
CA SER A 64 -14.81 -15.80 4.81
C SER A 64 -13.88 -14.72 5.38
N TYR A 65 -12.82 -14.34 4.66
CA TYR A 65 -11.90 -13.29 5.09
C TYR A 65 -12.46 -11.92 4.75
N PRO A 66 -12.46 -10.95 5.67
CA PRO A 66 -12.73 -9.55 5.35
C PRO A 66 -11.69 -8.96 4.38
N ASP A 67 -12.09 -8.00 3.53
CA ASP A 67 -11.19 -7.36 2.54
C ASP A 67 -9.94 -6.73 3.18
N HIS A 68 -10.07 -6.08 4.33
CA HIS A 68 -8.91 -5.51 5.04
C HIS A 68 -7.89 -6.58 5.47
N VAL A 69 -8.34 -7.77 5.89
CA VAL A 69 -7.43 -8.87 6.27
C VAL A 69 -6.70 -9.40 5.03
N LEU A 70 -7.41 -9.60 3.92
CA LEU A 70 -6.81 -10.04 2.66
C LEU A 70 -5.76 -9.04 2.17
N LEU A 71 -6.01 -7.75 2.37
CA LEU A 71 -5.07 -6.71 1.99
C LEU A 71 -3.81 -6.71 2.85
N GLU A 72 -3.91 -6.86 4.17
CA GLU A 72 -2.73 -6.99 5.04
C GLU A 72 -1.85 -8.18 4.64
N ILE A 73 -2.46 -9.30 4.24
CA ILE A 73 -1.73 -10.46 3.75
C ILE A 73 -0.99 -10.15 2.43
N ILE A 74 -1.63 -9.40 1.53
CA ILE A 74 -1.01 -8.97 0.27
C ILE A 74 0.15 -8.00 0.53
N ASP A 75 0.01 -7.12 1.52
CA ASP A 75 0.90 -6.00 1.80
C ASP A 75 1.84 -6.25 2.99
N ILE A 76 2.04 -7.50 3.38
CA ILE A 76 2.82 -7.87 4.57
C ILE A 76 4.27 -7.38 4.58
N ASN A 77 4.83 -7.10 3.41
CA ASN A 77 6.18 -6.52 3.24
C ASN A 77 6.15 -5.03 2.90
N GLU A 78 4.97 -4.44 2.74
CA GLU A 78 4.79 -3.04 2.37
C GLU A 78 4.64 -2.20 3.63
N THR A 79 5.38 -1.10 3.69
CA THR A 79 5.23 -0.09 4.73
C THR A 79 4.58 1.15 4.14
N ILE A 80 3.62 1.74 4.84
CA ILE A 80 3.12 3.07 4.48
C ILE A 80 4.17 4.06 5.00
N ASN A 81 5.04 4.52 4.10
CA ASN A 81 6.15 5.44 4.42
C ASN A 81 5.95 6.83 3.82
N GLY A 82 4.82 7.07 3.14
CA GLY A 82 4.49 8.32 2.44
C GLY A 82 4.80 8.28 0.94
N GLU A 83 5.56 7.29 0.45
CA GLU A 83 5.80 7.14 -0.99
C GLU A 83 4.48 6.94 -1.74
N LYS A 84 4.33 7.64 -2.88
CA LYS A 84 3.14 7.54 -3.75
C LYS A 84 1.83 7.79 -2.99
N ASN A 85 1.80 8.83 -2.14
CA ASN A 85 0.63 9.27 -1.38
C ASN A 85 0.25 10.74 -1.66
N SER A 86 0.06 11.10 -2.92
CA SER A 86 -0.55 12.37 -3.36
C SER A 86 -1.95 12.61 -2.75
N ILE A 87 -2.35 13.89 -2.64
CA ILE A 87 -3.70 14.24 -2.19
C ILE A 87 -4.78 13.79 -3.19
N PHE A 88 -4.43 13.63 -4.47
CA PHE A 88 -5.32 13.12 -5.54
C PHE A 88 -5.18 11.62 -5.79
N ASP A 89 -4.44 10.89 -4.95
CA ASP A 89 -4.34 9.45 -5.13
C ASP A 89 -5.68 8.75 -4.88
N CYS A 90 -5.88 7.66 -5.61
CA CYS A 90 -7.05 6.81 -5.53
C CYS A 90 -6.75 5.56 -4.70
N PRO A 91 -7.11 5.53 -3.40
CA PRO A 91 -7.06 4.30 -2.61
C PRO A 91 -7.87 3.12 -3.19
N ALA A 92 -8.85 3.33 -4.10
CA ALA A 92 -9.49 2.18 -4.76
C ALA A 92 -8.48 1.31 -5.54
N ASN A 93 -7.38 1.90 -6.04
CA ASN A 93 -6.37 1.17 -6.80
C ASN A 93 -5.72 0.05 -6.00
N TYR A 94 -5.48 0.25 -4.70
CA TYR A 94 -4.89 -0.80 -3.88
C TYR A 94 -5.88 -1.95 -3.65
N THR A 95 -7.18 -1.66 -3.55
CA THR A 95 -8.21 -2.69 -3.31
C THR A 95 -8.37 -3.65 -4.49
N TYR A 96 -8.06 -3.23 -5.72
CA TYR A 96 -8.11 -4.12 -6.89
C TYR A 96 -7.13 -5.30 -6.77
N ARG A 97 -6.07 -5.17 -5.98
CA ARG A 97 -5.13 -6.28 -5.71
C ARG A 97 -5.83 -7.46 -5.03
N ILE A 98 -6.84 -7.21 -4.19
CA ILE A 98 -7.64 -8.25 -3.54
C ILE A 98 -8.34 -9.10 -4.62
N LYS A 99 -9.02 -8.44 -5.56
CA LYS A 99 -9.67 -9.13 -6.69
C LYS A 99 -8.66 -9.87 -7.55
N ASP A 100 -7.54 -9.22 -7.83
CA ASP A 100 -6.49 -9.75 -8.69
C ASP A 100 -5.76 -10.96 -8.13
N THR A 101 -5.66 -11.05 -6.80
CA THR A 101 -4.97 -12.12 -6.07
C THR A 101 -5.94 -13.20 -5.61
N PHE A 102 -7.11 -12.87 -5.06
CA PHE A 102 -8.01 -13.85 -4.43
C PHE A 102 -9.26 -14.20 -5.25
N PHE A 103 -9.75 -13.29 -6.10
CA PHE A 103 -11.01 -13.47 -6.87
C PHE A 103 -10.85 -13.14 -8.36
N PRO A 104 -9.91 -13.79 -9.07
CA PRO A 104 -9.59 -13.40 -10.44
C PRO A 104 -10.74 -13.75 -11.41
N ASN A 105 -11.23 -12.74 -12.13
CA ASN A 105 -12.31 -12.89 -13.14
C ASN A 105 -11.99 -13.90 -14.26
N LYS A 106 -10.72 -14.20 -14.51
CA LYS A 106 -10.24 -15.15 -15.52
C LYS A 106 -9.03 -15.92 -14.99
N ASN A 107 -8.76 -17.08 -15.56
CA ASN A 107 -7.47 -17.75 -15.40
C ASN A 107 -6.38 -16.82 -15.94
N LYS A 108 -5.67 -16.12 -15.05
CA LYS A 108 -4.58 -15.23 -15.46
C LYS A 108 -3.48 -16.07 -16.09
N ASN A 109 -3.19 -15.79 -17.35
CA ASN A 109 -2.03 -16.35 -18.02
C ASN A 109 -0.78 -15.72 -17.40
N GLU A 110 0.07 -16.58 -16.85
CA GLU A 110 1.34 -16.21 -16.25
C GLU A 110 2.24 -15.45 -17.25
N LYS A 111 2.65 -14.22 -16.89
CA LYS A 111 3.71 -13.52 -17.64
C LYS A 111 5.01 -14.33 -17.49
N ARG A 112 5.59 -14.73 -18.62
CA ARG A 112 6.59 -15.81 -18.70
C ARG A 112 7.93 -15.55 -17.99
N LEU A 113 8.32 -14.32 -17.69
CA LEU A 113 9.75 -14.02 -17.45
C LEU A 113 10.21 -13.83 -16.00
N ILE A 114 9.35 -13.42 -15.05
CA ILE A 114 9.82 -13.05 -13.69
C ILE A 114 9.38 -14.08 -12.65
N TYR A 115 10.29 -14.57 -11.81
CA TYR A 115 10.04 -15.48 -10.68
C TYR A 115 10.67 -14.93 -9.40
N LYS A 116 10.17 -15.36 -8.25
CA LYS A 116 10.80 -15.12 -6.95
C LYS A 116 11.49 -16.41 -6.46
N ASP A 117 12.71 -16.26 -5.95
CA ASP A 117 13.43 -17.37 -5.29
C ASP A 117 12.64 -17.85 -4.07
N ILE A 118 12.59 -19.16 -3.85
CA ILE A 118 11.98 -19.75 -2.66
C ILE A 118 13.08 -19.88 -1.61
N LYS A 119 13.20 -18.87 -0.73
CA LYS A 119 14.20 -18.82 0.34
C LYS A 119 13.59 -19.20 1.68
N TYR A 120 14.38 -19.78 2.57
CA TYR A 120 13.94 -20.20 3.90
C TYR A 120 15.08 -20.35 4.91
N CYS A 121 14.71 -20.32 6.19
CA CYS A 121 15.56 -20.75 7.29
C CYS A 121 14.91 -21.95 7.99
N LEU A 122 15.56 -23.11 7.97
CA LEU A 122 15.01 -24.34 8.57
C LEU A 122 14.83 -24.22 10.09
N ALA A 123 15.70 -23.49 10.78
CA ALA A 123 15.56 -23.24 12.21
C ALA A 123 14.28 -22.46 12.53
N CYS A 124 13.99 -21.38 11.79
CA CYS A 124 12.73 -20.64 11.89
C CYS A 124 11.49 -21.51 11.62
N ILE A 125 11.57 -22.40 10.63
CA ILE A 125 10.49 -23.34 10.32
C ILE A 125 10.24 -24.30 11.48
N ASN A 126 11.30 -24.85 12.08
CA ASN A 126 11.17 -25.76 13.22
C ASN A 126 10.64 -25.03 14.46
N GLU A 127 11.04 -23.78 14.67
CA GLU A 127 10.46 -22.92 15.71
C GLU A 127 8.97 -22.68 15.46
N SER A 128 8.54 -22.37 14.24
CA SER A 128 7.12 -22.16 13.96
C SER A 128 6.28 -23.44 14.08
N ILE A 129 6.82 -24.60 13.71
CA ILE A 129 6.15 -25.89 13.95
C ILE A 129 5.93 -26.11 15.45
N LYS A 130 6.94 -25.83 16.28
CA LYS A 130 6.84 -25.99 17.74
C LYS A 130 5.82 -25.03 18.36
N SER A 131 5.81 -23.76 17.91
CA SER A 131 4.96 -22.73 18.52
C SER A 131 3.53 -22.71 17.99
N PHE A 132 3.32 -23.03 16.71
CA PHE A 132 2.03 -22.84 16.01
C PHE A 132 1.49 -24.12 15.38
N GLY A 133 2.23 -25.24 15.43
CA GLY A 133 1.82 -26.52 14.87
C GLY A 133 2.07 -26.70 13.37
N TYR A 134 2.62 -25.70 12.67
CA TYR A 134 2.93 -25.78 11.24
C TYR A 134 4.12 -24.91 10.83
N GLY A 135 4.82 -25.34 9.78
CA GLY A 135 5.90 -24.56 9.16
C GLY A 135 5.35 -23.65 8.07
N TYR A 136 5.89 -22.43 7.99
CA TYR A 136 5.47 -21.42 7.02
C TYR A 136 6.67 -20.56 6.57
N PHE A 137 6.59 -19.98 5.37
CA PHE A 137 7.64 -19.08 4.88
C PHE A 137 7.40 -17.67 5.39
N ARG A 138 8.42 -17.05 5.98
CA ARG A 138 8.32 -15.68 6.50
C ARG A 138 8.45 -14.66 5.35
N SER A 139 7.68 -13.59 5.42
CA SER A 139 7.57 -12.55 4.41
C SER A 139 8.90 -11.87 4.09
N PHE A 140 9.71 -11.59 5.12
CA PHE A 140 10.99 -10.90 4.97
C PHE A 140 12.08 -11.72 4.25
N TRP A 141 11.88 -13.04 4.07
CA TRP A 141 12.79 -13.87 3.25
C TRP A 141 12.73 -13.53 1.76
N GLU A 142 11.68 -12.84 1.31
CA GLU A 142 11.59 -12.35 -0.07
C GLU A 142 12.61 -11.23 -0.34
N ILE A 143 12.86 -10.38 0.66
CA ILE A 143 13.64 -9.14 0.52
C ILE A 143 15.07 -9.24 1.06
N ASP A 144 15.36 -10.25 1.89
CA ASP A 144 16.69 -10.48 2.47
C ASP A 144 17.30 -11.83 2.00
N ASN A 145 18.61 -11.96 2.11
CA ASN A 145 19.36 -13.21 1.94
C ASN A 145 19.88 -13.76 3.28
N LYS A 146 19.70 -13.03 4.38
CA LYS A 146 20.05 -13.42 5.74
C LYS A 146 18.77 -13.62 6.56
N CYS A 147 18.75 -14.66 7.39
CA CYS A 147 17.72 -14.83 8.40
C CYS A 147 17.90 -13.75 9.48
N LEU A 148 16.88 -12.91 9.67
CA LEU A 148 16.93 -11.83 10.66
C LEU A 148 16.87 -12.33 12.12
N ILE A 149 16.44 -13.58 12.34
CA ILE A 149 16.27 -14.19 13.68
C ILE A 149 17.48 -15.04 14.08
N HIS A 150 17.95 -15.89 13.17
CA HIS A 150 19.09 -16.81 13.41
C HIS A 150 20.42 -16.26 12.92
N HIS A 151 20.40 -15.09 12.28
CA HIS A 151 21.57 -14.40 11.74
C HIS A 151 22.41 -15.22 10.74
N SER A 152 21.86 -16.29 10.17
CA SER A 152 22.52 -17.15 9.20
C SER A 152 22.11 -16.80 7.76
N PRO A 153 22.90 -17.14 6.74
CA PRO A 153 22.43 -17.13 5.36
C PRO A 153 21.14 -17.96 5.19
N LEU A 154 20.21 -17.46 4.38
CA LEU A 154 19.05 -18.24 3.97
C LEU A 154 19.47 -19.32 2.98
N LYS A 155 18.72 -20.42 2.95
CA LYS A 155 18.82 -21.42 1.90
C LYS A 155 17.75 -21.18 0.85
N LYS A 156 17.96 -21.62 -0.38
CA LYS A 156 16.97 -21.60 -1.44
C LYS A 156 16.81 -22.92 -2.16
N ILE A 157 15.60 -23.17 -2.65
CA ILE A 157 15.32 -24.29 -3.54
C ILE A 157 15.89 -23.93 -4.93
N PRO A 158 16.68 -24.80 -5.59
CA PRO A 158 17.13 -24.57 -6.95
C PRO A 158 15.93 -24.52 -7.91
N ILE A 159 16.08 -23.80 -9.03
CA ILE A 159 15.04 -23.75 -10.06
C ILE A 159 14.96 -25.11 -10.74
N ILE A 160 13.88 -25.83 -10.45
CA ILE A 160 13.58 -27.19 -10.90
C ILE A 160 12.10 -27.27 -11.29
N ASN A 161 11.70 -28.29 -12.03
CA ASN A 161 10.30 -28.42 -12.42
C ASN A 161 9.31 -28.34 -11.23
N ILE A 162 8.08 -27.92 -11.52
CA ILE A 162 7.03 -27.69 -10.52
C ILE A 162 6.78 -28.88 -9.58
N THR A 163 6.82 -30.12 -10.07
CA THR A 163 6.56 -31.31 -9.24
C THR A 163 7.64 -31.48 -8.17
N LYS A 164 8.92 -31.35 -8.56
CA LYS A 164 10.04 -31.39 -7.60
C LYS A 164 10.00 -30.19 -6.65
N THR A 165 9.66 -29.01 -7.14
CA THR A 165 9.50 -27.80 -6.32
C THR A 165 8.42 -27.98 -5.25
N ILE A 166 7.24 -28.47 -5.62
CA ILE A 166 6.14 -28.76 -4.68
C ILE A 166 6.59 -29.74 -3.61
N LYS A 167 7.29 -30.82 -3.99
CA LYS A 167 7.83 -31.80 -3.04
C LYS A 167 8.79 -31.14 -2.05
N SER A 168 9.73 -30.33 -2.53
CA SER A 168 10.69 -29.62 -1.69
C SER A 168 10.01 -28.64 -0.73
N ILE A 169 9.02 -27.86 -1.19
CA ILE A 169 8.27 -26.94 -0.31
C ILE A 169 7.54 -27.72 0.78
N LYS A 170 6.84 -28.81 0.45
CA LYS A 170 6.15 -29.64 1.43
C LYS A 170 7.09 -30.27 2.45
N MET A 171 8.31 -30.63 2.04
CA MET A 171 9.35 -31.09 2.98
C MET A 171 9.76 -29.95 3.92
N ILE A 172 10.03 -28.77 3.38
CA ILE A 172 10.40 -27.59 4.17
C ILE A 172 9.31 -27.27 5.19
N MET A 173 8.03 -27.19 4.79
CA MET A 173 6.92 -26.88 5.72
C MET A 173 6.74 -27.94 6.83
N LYS A 174 7.35 -29.13 6.69
CA LYS A 174 7.41 -30.19 7.71
C LYS A 174 8.71 -30.17 8.53
N GLY A 175 9.58 -29.17 8.36
CA GLY A 175 10.86 -29.09 9.05
C GLY A 175 11.95 -29.98 8.45
N ILE A 176 11.77 -30.47 7.22
CA ILE A 176 12.71 -31.39 6.56
C ILE A 176 13.46 -30.66 5.45
N GLU A 177 14.80 -30.71 5.51
CA GLU A 177 15.68 -30.14 4.50
C GLU A 177 15.54 -30.90 3.15
N PRO A 178 15.20 -30.23 2.04
CA PRO A 178 15.19 -30.85 0.71
C PRO A 178 16.61 -31.04 0.17
N LYS A 179 16.81 -32.15 -0.56
CA LYS A 179 18.08 -32.43 -1.25
C LYS A 179 18.38 -31.35 -2.29
N GLY A 180 19.62 -30.86 -2.30
CA GLY A 180 20.08 -29.87 -3.28
C GLY A 180 19.70 -28.42 -2.97
N ALA A 181 19.26 -28.12 -1.74
CA ALA A 181 19.13 -26.74 -1.28
C ALA A 181 20.48 -26.02 -1.35
N ILE A 182 20.47 -24.76 -1.75
CA ILE A 182 21.67 -23.96 -1.98
C ILE A 182 21.67 -22.80 -0.98
N GLU A 183 22.79 -22.55 -0.32
CA GLU A 183 22.96 -21.38 0.53
C GLU A 183 23.04 -20.10 -0.31
N VAL A 184 22.29 -19.07 0.09
CA VAL A 184 22.26 -17.79 -0.62
C VAL A 184 23.39 -16.90 -0.12
N LYS A 185 24.17 -16.33 -1.03
CA LYS A 185 25.21 -15.35 -0.67
C LYS A 185 24.56 -14.11 -0.05
N ILE A 186 25.03 -13.71 1.13
CA ILE A 186 24.66 -12.45 1.75
C ILE A 186 25.19 -11.32 0.86
N GLN A 187 24.30 -10.55 0.24
CA GLN A 187 24.65 -9.35 -0.50
C GLN A 187 24.54 -8.16 0.45
N LYS A 188 25.57 -7.31 0.51
CA LYS A 188 25.42 -5.99 1.13
C LYS A 188 24.53 -5.16 0.21
N LYS A 189 23.34 -4.75 0.67
CA LYS A 189 22.52 -3.78 -0.06
C LYS A 189 23.21 -2.42 -0.01
N GLU A 190 23.56 -1.89 -1.18
CA GLU A 190 23.90 -0.47 -1.32
C GLU A 190 22.61 0.33 -1.40
N TYR A 191 22.32 1.12 -0.38
CA TYR A 191 21.22 2.09 -0.44
C TYR A 191 21.67 3.24 -1.32
N LYS A 192 21.07 3.36 -2.52
CA LYS A 192 21.25 4.55 -3.35
C LYS A 192 20.42 5.68 -2.74
N THR A 193 21.10 6.75 -2.33
CA THR A 193 20.44 8.00 -1.93
C THR A 193 19.62 8.54 -3.11
N PRO A 194 18.39 9.02 -2.91
CA PRO A 194 17.62 9.65 -3.97
C PRO A 194 18.38 10.84 -4.56
N VAL A 195 18.30 11.00 -5.89
CA VAL A 195 19.10 11.96 -6.66
C VAL A 195 18.58 13.41 -6.51
N ASN A 196 17.37 13.62 -5.99
CA ASN A 196 16.76 14.96 -5.91
C ASN A 196 15.92 15.17 -4.62
N PRO A 197 16.22 16.16 -3.77
CA PRO A 197 15.47 16.48 -2.55
C PRO A 197 13.99 16.83 -2.78
N ASP A 198 13.67 17.46 -3.91
CA ASP A 198 12.29 17.88 -4.24
C ASP A 198 11.37 16.69 -4.57
N ASP A 199 11.93 15.56 -5.02
CA ASP A 199 11.18 14.32 -5.23
C ASP A 199 10.83 13.62 -3.91
N CYS A 200 11.58 13.91 -2.83
CA CYS A 200 11.46 13.25 -1.53
C CYS A 200 10.40 13.89 -0.61
N LEU A 201 9.99 15.15 -0.86
CA LEU A 201 9.07 15.86 0.03
C LEU A 201 7.68 15.21 0.07
N ASN A 202 7.18 14.73 -1.07
CA ASN A 202 5.87 14.05 -1.15
C ASN A 202 5.92 12.61 -0.64
N GLU A 203 7.11 12.04 -0.50
CA GLU A 203 7.31 10.64 -0.09
C GLU A 203 7.34 10.48 1.43
N LYS A 204 7.16 11.59 2.18
CA LYS A 204 7.17 11.64 3.64
C LYS A 204 5.78 11.75 4.26
N TYR A 205 4.84 12.33 3.51
CA TYR A 205 3.57 12.78 4.08
C TYR A 205 2.40 11.94 3.59
N LEU A 206 1.50 11.61 4.50
CA LEU A 206 0.18 11.10 4.19
C LEU A 206 -0.84 12.22 4.28
N PHE A 207 -1.70 12.32 3.27
CA PHE A 207 -2.87 13.19 3.30
C PHE A 207 -4.08 12.41 3.83
N PRO A 208 -4.62 12.74 5.01
CA PRO A 208 -5.69 11.97 5.66
C PRO A 208 -7.04 12.08 4.94
N ILE A 209 -7.24 13.14 4.15
CA ILE A 209 -8.43 13.36 3.33
C ILE A 209 -7.97 13.57 1.89
N LYS A 210 -8.46 12.73 0.97
CA LYS A 210 -8.08 12.76 -0.45
C LYS A 210 -9.02 13.61 -1.27
N PHE A 211 -8.52 14.22 -2.34
CA PHE A 211 -9.29 15.04 -3.27
C PHE A 211 -9.90 14.17 -4.36
N ALA A 212 -11.19 14.36 -4.60
CA ALA A 212 -11.81 13.96 -5.85
C ALA A 212 -11.31 14.84 -7.00
N ASP A 213 -11.29 14.29 -8.22
CA ASP A 213 -10.83 15.03 -9.41
C ASP A 213 -11.66 16.31 -9.67
N CYS A 214 -12.93 16.35 -9.25
CA CYS A 214 -13.77 17.55 -9.37
C CYS A 214 -13.32 18.74 -8.52
N LEU A 215 -12.35 18.55 -7.61
CA LEU A 215 -11.74 19.65 -6.86
C LEU A 215 -10.57 20.32 -7.57
N MET A 216 -10.01 19.71 -8.62
CA MET A 216 -8.85 20.30 -9.31
C MET A 216 -9.13 21.72 -9.80
N HIS A 217 -10.26 21.92 -10.50
CA HIS A 217 -10.62 23.21 -11.06
C HIS A 217 -10.98 24.27 -10.00
N PRO A 218 -11.86 23.99 -9.01
CA PRO A 218 -12.10 24.92 -7.90
C PRO A 218 -10.84 25.27 -7.12
N PHE A 219 -9.93 24.31 -6.90
CA PHE A 219 -8.68 24.54 -6.21
C PHE A 219 -7.76 25.46 -7.02
N ALA A 220 -7.62 25.23 -8.33
CA ALA A 220 -6.87 26.10 -9.23
C ALA A 220 -7.40 27.55 -9.21
N ILE A 221 -8.72 27.74 -9.35
CA ILE A 221 -9.37 29.06 -9.28
C ILE A 221 -9.08 29.74 -7.94
N TRP A 222 -9.19 29.00 -6.84
CA TRP A 222 -8.93 29.54 -5.52
C TRP A 222 -7.47 29.99 -5.36
N ILE A 223 -6.50 29.21 -5.87
CA ILE A 223 -5.08 29.62 -5.87
C ILE A 223 -4.92 30.91 -6.70
N ILE A 224 -5.51 31.00 -7.90
CA ILE A 224 -5.44 32.19 -8.76
C ILE A 224 -5.95 33.44 -8.04
N LYS A 225 -7.12 33.34 -7.39
CA LYS A 225 -7.77 34.46 -6.69
C LYS A 225 -6.99 34.94 -5.46
N ASN A 226 -6.12 34.09 -4.91
CA ASN A 226 -5.41 34.36 -3.66
C ASN A 226 -3.89 34.44 -3.82
N LYS A 227 -3.35 34.26 -5.04
CA LYS A 227 -1.90 34.22 -5.31
C LYS A 227 -1.14 35.42 -4.73
N ASP A 228 -1.72 36.61 -4.80
CA ASP A 228 -1.08 37.85 -4.34
C ASP A 228 -1.24 38.07 -2.83
N LYS A 229 -2.17 37.34 -2.19
CA LYS A 229 -2.46 37.41 -0.76
C LYS A 229 -1.58 36.49 0.08
N PHE A 230 -0.96 35.48 -0.52
CA PHE A 230 -0.03 34.59 0.18
C PHE A 230 1.15 35.39 0.73
N LYS A 231 1.47 35.19 2.01
CA LYS A 231 2.60 35.86 2.67
C LYS A 231 3.92 35.20 2.29
N SER A 232 3.91 33.88 2.13
CA SER A 232 5.12 33.12 1.80
C SER A 232 5.53 33.31 0.35
N ASN A 233 6.80 33.69 0.14
CA ASN A 233 7.38 33.77 -1.20
C ASN A 233 7.48 32.40 -1.88
N ASN A 234 7.76 31.34 -1.11
CA ASN A 234 7.79 29.98 -1.63
C ASN A 234 6.41 29.57 -2.14
N LEU A 235 5.37 29.86 -1.37
CA LEU A 235 3.99 29.56 -1.73
C LEU A 235 3.53 30.36 -2.96
N LYS A 236 3.92 31.64 -3.06
CA LYS A 236 3.69 32.48 -4.26
C LYS A 236 4.34 31.90 -5.52
N THR A 237 5.62 31.56 -5.45
CA THR A 237 6.34 30.95 -6.58
C THR A 237 5.69 29.62 -6.98
N LEU A 238 5.30 28.81 -5.99
CA LEU A 238 4.67 27.53 -6.23
C LEU A 238 3.26 27.67 -6.82
N ALA A 239 2.46 28.61 -6.32
CA ALA A 239 1.15 28.96 -6.88
C ALA A 239 1.28 29.32 -8.36
N PHE A 240 2.23 30.18 -8.71
CA PHE A 240 2.46 30.58 -10.10
C PHE A 240 2.77 29.39 -11.00
N LYS A 241 3.70 28.52 -10.58
CA LYS A 241 4.06 27.30 -11.33
C LYS A 241 2.86 26.36 -11.48
N ALA A 242 2.12 26.14 -10.39
CA ALA A 242 0.94 25.27 -10.36
C ALA A 242 -0.16 25.74 -11.32
N ILE A 243 -0.40 27.05 -11.37
CA ILE A 243 -1.39 27.66 -12.25
C ILE A 243 -0.93 27.57 -13.71
N ALA A 244 0.33 27.89 -14.00
CA ALA A 244 0.87 27.82 -15.36
C ALA A 244 0.74 26.40 -15.93
N GLU A 245 1.17 25.40 -15.15
CA GLU A 245 1.03 23.99 -15.52
C GLU A 245 -0.44 23.60 -15.75
N TYR A 246 -1.36 24.04 -14.87
CA TYR A 246 -2.80 23.75 -15.04
C TYR A 246 -3.38 24.34 -16.33
N ILE A 247 -3.11 25.61 -16.62
CA ILE A 247 -3.61 26.32 -17.81
C ILE A 247 -3.02 25.72 -19.10
N ASP A 248 -1.72 25.41 -19.10
CA ASP A 248 -1.05 24.84 -20.28
C ASP A 248 -1.61 23.46 -20.67
N CYS A 249 -2.13 22.72 -19.70
CA CYS A 249 -2.64 21.36 -19.89
C CYS A 249 -4.12 21.30 -20.25
N ASP A 250 -4.94 22.27 -19.80
CA ASP A 250 -6.33 22.41 -20.26
C ASP A 250 -6.40 22.59 -21.79
N ASN A 251 -5.34 23.17 -22.37
CA ASN A 251 -5.17 23.34 -23.81
C ASN A 251 -4.60 22.11 -24.54
N ARG A 252 -4.09 21.09 -23.83
CA ARG A 252 -3.39 19.93 -24.40
C ARG A 252 -3.83 18.67 -23.67
N SER A 253 -4.99 18.12 -24.04
CA SER A 253 -5.58 16.89 -23.49
C SER A 253 -4.63 15.69 -23.49
N ASN A 254 -3.78 15.56 -22.46
CA ASN A 254 -2.76 14.51 -22.38
C ASN A 254 -2.64 13.98 -20.95
N ILE A 255 -2.63 12.65 -20.78
CA ILE A 255 -2.70 11.98 -19.46
C ILE A 255 -1.45 12.25 -18.60
N THR A 256 -0.27 12.38 -19.22
CA THR A 256 1.00 12.65 -18.52
C THR A 256 0.99 14.01 -17.81
N ASN A 257 0.23 14.97 -18.34
CA ASN A 257 0.11 16.31 -17.79
C ASN A 257 -0.73 16.34 -16.50
N ASP A 258 -1.77 15.50 -16.41
CA ASP A 258 -2.64 15.40 -15.23
C ASP A 258 -1.87 14.95 -13.98
N MET A 259 -0.98 13.97 -14.12
CA MET A 259 -0.17 13.45 -13.02
C MET A 259 0.79 14.52 -12.47
N LEU A 260 1.42 15.31 -13.34
CA LEU A 260 2.32 16.40 -12.93
C LEU A 260 1.56 17.49 -12.18
N ILE A 261 0.40 17.91 -12.69
CA ILE A 261 -0.46 18.90 -12.02
C ILE A 261 -0.89 18.40 -10.64
N LYS A 262 -1.33 17.15 -10.52
CA LYS A 262 -1.72 16.56 -9.24
C LYS A 262 -0.56 16.53 -8.25
N LYS A 263 0.65 16.20 -8.71
CA LYS A 263 1.88 16.26 -7.87
C LYS A 263 2.16 17.70 -7.42
N ARG A 264 1.99 18.68 -8.31
CA ARG A 264 2.22 20.09 -8.02
C ARG A 264 1.18 20.66 -7.06
N PHE A 265 -0.11 20.35 -7.23
CA PHE A 265 -1.17 20.73 -6.30
C PHE A 265 -1.03 20.06 -4.95
N THR A 266 -0.56 18.81 -4.91
CA THR A 266 -0.19 18.13 -3.65
C THR A 266 0.87 18.92 -2.91
N TYR A 267 1.94 19.32 -3.61
CA TYR A 267 3.01 20.09 -2.98
C TYR A 267 2.54 21.48 -2.51
N PHE A 268 1.69 22.12 -3.31
CA PHE A 268 1.07 23.39 -2.93
C PHE A 268 0.21 23.23 -1.67
N HIS A 269 -0.64 22.19 -1.61
CA HIS A 269 -1.48 21.91 -0.44
C HIS A 269 -0.63 21.65 0.81
N LEU A 270 0.44 20.87 0.68
CA LEU A 270 1.37 20.59 1.78
C LEU A 270 1.98 21.87 2.33
N LEU A 271 2.56 22.71 1.47
CA LEU A 271 3.21 23.95 1.87
C LEU A 271 2.21 24.96 2.45
N CYS A 272 1.03 25.06 1.84
CA CYS A 272 -0.05 25.93 2.33
C CYS A 272 -0.56 25.47 3.70
N SER A 273 -0.62 24.15 3.94
CA SER A 273 -1.01 23.59 5.24
C SER A 273 -0.04 23.96 6.36
N SER A 274 1.26 24.06 6.07
CA SER A 274 2.27 24.40 7.07
C SER A 274 2.45 25.91 7.25
N GLU A 275 2.43 26.68 6.16
CA GLU A 275 2.79 28.10 6.19
C GLU A 275 1.58 29.02 6.35
N GLU A 276 0.43 28.66 5.77
CA GLU A 276 -0.76 29.51 5.71
C GLU A 276 -2.08 28.72 5.96
N PRO A 277 -2.18 27.98 7.09
CA PRO A 277 -3.28 27.02 7.33
C PRO A 277 -4.68 27.65 7.37
N ASN A 278 -4.80 28.91 7.78
CA ASN A 278 -6.09 29.62 7.82
C ASN A 278 -6.65 29.84 6.42
N MET A 279 -5.80 30.22 5.45
CA MET A 279 -6.25 30.40 4.06
C MET A 279 -6.70 29.08 3.45
N LEU A 280 -5.97 28.01 3.72
CA LEU A 280 -6.38 26.67 3.29
C LEU A 280 -7.70 26.26 3.94
N SER A 281 -7.88 26.55 5.23
CA SER A 281 -9.13 26.27 5.95
C SER A 281 -10.33 26.99 5.34
N ASP A 282 -10.14 28.24 4.88
CA ASP A 282 -11.17 28.98 4.15
C ASP A 282 -11.55 28.30 2.83
N PHE A 283 -10.58 27.70 2.12
CA PHE A 283 -10.89 26.90 0.94
C PHE A 283 -11.78 25.72 1.28
N TYR A 284 -11.41 24.93 2.28
CA TYR A 284 -12.21 23.77 2.73
C TYR A 284 -13.60 24.18 3.25
N LEU A 285 -13.70 25.31 3.97
CA LEU A 285 -14.97 25.82 4.47
C LEU A 285 -15.93 26.20 3.35
N ASN A 286 -15.42 26.87 2.31
CA ASN A 286 -16.27 27.50 1.31
C ASN A 286 -16.53 26.62 0.09
N HIS A 287 -15.58 25.76 -0.31
CA HIS A 287 -15.63 25.07 -1.60
C HIS A 287 -15.75 23.54 -1.50
N VAL A 288 -15.59 22.96 -0.31
CA VAL A 288 -15.45 21.52 -0.12
C VAL A 288 -16.62 20.90 0.65
N ASP A 289 -17.14 19.78 0.14
CA ASP A 289 -17.94 18.80 0.87
C ASP A 289 -17.11 17.54 1.14
N PHE A 290 -17.48 16.77 2.17
CA PHE A 290 -16.80 15.53 2.52
C PHE A 290 -17.67 14.31 2.25
N LEU A 291 -17.02 13.21 1.89
CA LEU A 291 -17.61 11.91 1.64
C LEU A 291 -16.85 10.83 2.39
N GLU A 292 -17.58 9.84 2.89
CA GLU A 292 -17.04 8.55 3.29
C GLU A 292 -17.16 7.61 2.09
N LEU A 293 -16.03 7.09 1.60
CA LEU A 293 -15.98 6.10 0.54
C LEU A 293 -15.86 4.71 1.12
N TYR A 294 -16.57 3.80 0.47
CA TYR A 294 -16.66 2.38 0.76
C TYR A 294 -16.00 1.66 -0.41
N LEU A 295 -14.77 1.19 -0.19
CA LEU A 295 -13.88 0.58 -1.16
C LEU A 295 -13.75 -0.93 -0.92
N GLY A 296 -13.39 -1.67 -1.95
CA GLY A 296 -13.25 -3.12 -1.88
C GLY A 296 -13.97 -3.80 -3.02
N PRO A 297 -13.47 -4.93 -3.53
CA PRO A 297 -14.17 -5.68 -4.56
C PRO A 297 -15.44 -6.38 -4.06
N ARG A 298 -15.70 -6.42 -2.75
CA ARG A 298 -16.81 -7.13 -2.13
C ARG A 298 -17.59 -6.22 -1.16
N GLU A 299 -18.84 -6.58 -0.91
CA GLU A 299 -19.70 -5.90 0.08
C GLU A 299 -19.30 -6.23 1.53
N GLU A 300 -18.57 -7.33 1.75
CA GLU A 300 -18.12 -7.80 3.06
C GLU A 300 -16.70 -7.29 3.37
N GLY A 301 -16.53 -6.56 4.47
CA GLY A 301 -15.22 -6.09 4.92
C GLY A 301 -14.71 -4.82 4.22
N VAL A 302 -15.63 -4.03 3.68
CA VAL A 302 -15.39 -2.78 2.96
C VAL A 302 -14.38 -1.89 3.67
N ILE A 303 -13.39 -1.47 2.90
CA ILE A 303 -12.34 -0.58 3.33
C ILE A 303 -12.82 0.87 3.20
N LYS A 304 -12.69 1.64 4.27
CA LYS A 304 -13.20 3.00 4.33
C LYS A 304 -12.10 4.02 4.15
N GLU A 305 -12.41 5.07 3.39
CA GLU A 305 -11.54 6.22 3.20
C GLU A 305 -12.34 7.52 3.15
N ILE A 306 -11.72 8.64 3.55
CA ILE A 306 -12.38 9.94 3.58
C ILE A 306 -11.90 10.79 2.42
N TYR A 307 -12.84 11.35 1.68
CA TYR A 307 -12.57 12.22 0.54
C TYR A 307 -13.26 13.57 0.68
N SER A 308 -12.69 14.55 0.00
CA SER A 308 -13.28 15.83 -0.30
C SER A 308 -13.73 15.90 -1.76
N LYS A 309 -14.86 16.55 -2.00
CA LYS A 309 -15.37 16.89 -3.33
C LYS A 309 -15.73 18.37 -3.40
N SER A 310 -15.91 18.89 -4.60
CA SER A 310 -16.47 20.23 -4.81
C SER A 310 -17.92 20.29 -4.32
N LYS A 311 -18.30 21.39 -3.65
CA LYS A 311 -19.70 21.69 -3.32
C LYS A 311 -20.57 21.91 -4.55
N GLU A 312 -19.98 22.46 -5.60
CA GLU A 312 -20.66 22.84 -6.85
C GLU A 312 -21.00 21.62 -7.71
N HIS A 313 -20.33 20.48 -7.46
CA HIS A 313 -20.49 19.26 -8.24
C HIS A 313 -21.31 18.19 -7.50
N LYS A 314 -22.29 17.63 -8.20
CA LYS A 314 -23.03 16.44 -7.77
C LYS A 314 -22.37 15.18 -8.34
N CYS A 315 -22.07 14.21 -7.47
CA CYS A 315 -21.43 12.95 -7.90
C CYS A 315 -22.30 12.16 -8.88
N SER A 316 -23.63 12.18 -8.71
CA SER A 316 -24.59 11.46 -9.57
C SER A 316 -24.58 11.93 -11.03
N THR A 317 -24.17 13.17 -11.31
CA THR A 317 -24.14 13.76 -12.65
C THR A 317 -22.72 14.10 -13.11
N CYS A 318 -21.69 13.58 -12.42
CA CYS A 318 -20.31 13.91 -12.72
C CYS A 318 -19.89 13.35 -14.10
N ASN A 319 -19.43 14.24 -15.00
CA ASN A 319 -18.99 13.88 -16.35
C ASN A 319 -17.49 13.57 -16.45
N LEU A 320 -16.72 13.80 -15.38
CA LEU A 320 -15.28 13.48 -15.33
C LEU A 320 -15.07 11.97 -15.46
N GLN A 321 -14.51 11.54 -16.60
CA GLN A 321 -14.38 10.13 -16.97
C GLN A 321 -13.49 9.34 -15.99
N HIS A 322 -12.51 9.99 -15.38
CA HIS A 322 -11.54 9.35 -14.50
C HIS A 322 -11.80 9.59 -13.01
N CYS A 323 -12.93 10.21 -12.65
CA CYS A 323 -13.26 10.49 -11.27
C CYS A 323 -13.32 9.22 -10.43
N THR A 324 -12.47 9.15 -9.41
CA THR A 324 -12.34 8.02 -8.49
C THR A 324 -13.65 7.65 -7.76
N ILE A 325 -14.54 8.62 -7.57
CA ILE A 325 -15.87 8.43 -6.96
C ILE A 325 -16.89 7.82 -7.94
N LYS A 326 -16.67 7.96 -9.26
CA LYS A 326 -17.65 7.52 -10.29
C LYS A 326 -17.55 6.01 -10.58
N ASN A 327 -16.35 5.44 -10.46
CA ASN A 327 -16.07 4.08 -10.92
C ASN A 327 -16.34 3.01 -9.84
N GLY A 328 -17.62 2.81 -9.51
CA GLY A 328 -18.07 1.64 -8.73
C GLY A 328 -17.86 1.73 -7.21
N THR A 329 -17.61 2.93 -6.67
CA THR A 329 -17.43 3.15 -5.24
C THR A 329 -18.72 3.64 -4.58
N THR A 330 -19.17 2.89 -3.57
CA THR A 330 -20.28 3.34 -2.72
C THR A 330 -19.78 4.50 -1.86
N HIS A 331 -20.58 5.55 -1.69
CA HIS A 331 -20.20 6.70 -0.88
C HIS A 331 -21.38 7.30 -0.14
N LYS A 332 -21.11 7.93 1.01
CA LYS A 332 -22.10 8.63 1.82
C LYS A 332 -21.62 10.05 2.14
N PRO A 333 -22.50 11.06 2.10
CA PRO A 333 -22.17 12.40 2.58
C PRO A 333 -21.71 12.38 4.03
N LEU A 334 -20.63 13.09 4.34
CA LEU A 334 -20.07 13.19 5.67
C LEU A 334 -20.14 14.64 6.15
N SER A 335 -20.73 14.86 7.32
CA SER A 335 -20.77 16.17 7.93
C SER A 335 -19.40 16.56 8.46
N ARG A 336 -18.91 17.75 8.09
CA ARG A 336 -17.66 18.34 8.59
C ARG A 336 -17.55 18.30 10.12
N LYS A 337 -18.65 18.52 10.84
CA LYS A 337 -18.65 18.53 12.32
C LYS A 337 -18.22 17.20 12.95
N LYS A 338 -18.29 16.10 12.20
CA LYS A 338 -17.84 14.77 12.64
C LYS A 338 -16.36 14.53 12.38
N ILE A 339 -15.73 15.35 11.54
CA ILE A 339 -14.36 15.12 11.07
C ILE A 339 -13.40 15.75 12.06
N ASN A 340 -12.76 14.90 12.85
CA ASN A 340 -11.63 15.22 13.71
C ASN A 340 -10.59 14.08 13.61
N SER A 341 -9.44 14.23 14.27
CA SER A 341 -8.38 13.21 14.21
C SER A 341 -8.87 11.83 14.64
N ASP A 342 -9.63 11.74 15.75
CA ASP A 342 -10.14 10.46 16.26
C ASP A 342 -11.05 9.77 15.24
N PHE A 343 -11.96 10.52 14.62
CA PHE A 343 -12.82 10.01 13.56
C PHE A 343 -11.99 9.49 12.38
N LEU A 344 -10.97 10.24 11.95
CA LEU A 344 -10.12 9.86 10.83
C LEU A 344 -9.35 8.56 11.10
N PHE A 345 -8.74 8.40 12.28
CA PHE A 345 -8.02 7.16 12.63
C PHE A 345 -8.93 5.93 12.78
N ASN A 346 -10.21 6.14 13.08
CA ASN A 346 -11.20 5.07 13.19
C ASN A 346 -11.93 4.78 11.86
N SER A 347 -11.90 5.70 10.89
CA SER A 347 -12.71 5.62 9.67
C SER A 347 -11.90 5.57 8.38
N SER A 348 -10.61 5.91 8.40
CA SER A 348 -9.68 5.66 7.28
C SER A 348 -8.85 4.43 7.61
N TYR A 349 -8.90 3.44 6.73
CA TYR A 349 -8.08 2.24 6.85
C TYR A 349 -6.60 2.55 6.69
N THR A 350 -6.23 3.43 5.75
CA THR A 350 -4.83 3.84 5.58
C THR A 350 -4.25 4.44 6.86
N LEU A 351 -5.01 5.30 7.56
CA LEU A 351 -4.59 5.87 8.85
C LEU A 351 -4.54 4.83 9.96
N ASN A 352 -5.54 3.96 10.04
CA ASN A 352 -5.57 2.86 11.01
C ASN A 352 -4.34 1.96 10.85
N ARG A 353 -3.97 1.63 9.61
CA ARG A 353 -2.81 0.79 9.29
C ARG A 353 -1.48 1.46 9.70
N ILE A 354 -1.35 2.77 9.55
CA ILE A 354 -0.17 3.50 10.07
C ILE A 354 -0.14 3.43 11.60
N ALA A 355 -1.27 3.64 12.27
CA ALA A 355 -1.33 3.54 13.73
C ALA A 355 -0.94 2.13 14.21
N MET A 356 -1.38 1.08 13.51
CA MET A 356 -1.01 -0.32 13.79
C MET A 356 0.49 -0.61 13.62
N GLN A 357 1.21 0.18 12.82
CA GLN A 357 2.67 0.05 12.68
C GLN A 357 3.44 0.57 13.91
N GLY A 358 2.76 1.16 14.90
CA GLY A 358 3.35 1.58 16.17
C GLY A 358 4.38 2.70 16.05
N ARG A 359 4.31 3.48 14.95
CA ARG A 359 5.25 4.57 14.66
C ARG A 359 4.78 5.88 15.29
N ALA A 360 5.73 6.76 15.60
CA ALA A 360 5.40 8.12 15.99
C ALA A 360 4.78 8.85 14.79
N ILE A 361 3.57 9.37 14.99
CA ILE A 361 2.84 10.13 13.97
C ILE A 361 2.93 11.61 14.35
N LYS A 362 3.49 12.44 13.46
CA LYS A 362 3.55 13.88 13.67
C LYS A 362 2.58 14.60 12.72
N ILE A 363 1.58 15.25 13.28
CA ILE A 363 0.61 16.05 12.54
C ILE A 363 1.18 17.46 12.35
N LEU A 364 1.15 18.00 11.13
CA LEU A 364 1.73 19.32 10.83
C LEU A 364 0.86 20.51 11.23
N GLY A 365 -0.32 20.29 11.82
CA GLY A 365 -1.28 21.35 12.15
C GLY A 365 -2.50 20.80 12.88
N SER A 366 -3.47 21.68 13.19
CA SER A 366 -4.63 21.36 14.02
C SER A 366 -5.87 20.92 13.26
N GLU A 367 -5.88 21.08 11.93
CA GLU A 367 -7.05 20.79 11.09
C GLU A 367 -7.04 19.35 10.56
N PRO A 368 -8.21 18.73 10.35
CA PRO A 368 -8.29 17.32 9.96
C PRO A 368 -7.78 17.02 8.54
N TRP A 369 -7.66 18.01 7.66
CA TRP A 369 -7.08 17.86 6.32
C TRP A 369 -5.58 18.15 6.27
N THR A 370 -4.95 18.43 7.41
CA THR A 370 -3.51 18.70 7.46
C THR A 370 -2.73 17.41 7.18
N PRO A 371 -1.66 17.47 6.36
CA PRO A 371 -0.83 16.30 6.10
C PRO A 371 -0.14 15.80 7.37
N ILE A 372 0.09 14.49 7.39
CA ILE A 372 0.66 13.75 8.49
C ILE A 372 2.05 13.26 8.06
N ASP A 373 3.06 13.55 8.86
CA ASP A 373 4.40 13.02 8.66
C ASP A 373 4.46 11.55 9.10
N VAL A 374 4.73 10.66 8.13
CA VAL A 374 4.74 9.20 8.30
C VAL A 374 6.11 8.60 7.97
N CYS A 375 7.15 9.43 7.89
CA CYS A 375 8.50 8.99 7.59
C CYS A 375 8.98 7.95 8.60
N ILE A 376 9.68 6.95 8.10
CA ILE A 376 10.45 6.06 8.96
C ILE A 376 11.73 6.82 9.33
N GLU A 377 11.83 7.28 10.59
CA GLU A 377 13.13 7.72 11.12
C GLU A 377 14.11 6.55 10.96
N SER A 378 15.07 6.69 10.05
CA SER A 378 16.20 5.78 9.96
C SER A 378 17.00 5.95 11.24
N LYS A 379 16.70 5.13 12.26
CA LYS A 379 17.65 4.86 13.33
C LYS A 379 18.81 4.11 12.69
N ILE A 380 19.82 4.88 12.25
CA ILE A 380 21.14 4.39 11.87
C ILE A 380 21.79 3.75 13.10
#